data_AF-A0A7W0ABJ1-F1
#
_entry.id   AF-A0A7W0ABJ1-F1
#
_cell.length_a   1.000
_cell.length_b   1.000
_cell.length_c   1.000
_cell.angle_alpha   90.00
_cell.angle_beta   90.00
_cell.angle_gamma   90.00
#
_symmetry.space_group_name_H-M   'P 1'
#
loop_
_entity.id
_entity.type
_entity.pdbx_description
1 polymer ?
#
loop_
_entity_poly.entity_id
_entity_poly.type
_entity_poly.pdbx_seq_one_letter_code
_entity_poly.pdbx_strand_id
1 'polypeptide(L)'
;MTTIPTRRPPRQRLRLCLAGILIVASLATTPVTGGAAQNELQAPDVTAQSVFAFNPATGEVILSHNAAARLPIGSVTKVATALVTLDHLEFSDQIVIASSDMVAPGF
;
A
#
# COMPACT_ATOMS: atom_id res chain seq x y z
N MET A 1 65.30 33.59 23.71
CA MET A 1 64.35 33.67 24.83
C MET A 1 63.13 32.86 24.39
N THR A 2 62.86 31.60 24.75
CA THR A 2 63.34 30.70 25.79
C THR A 2 63.00 29.27 25.34
N THR A 3 63.91 28.31 25.50
CA THR A 3 63.72 26.87 25.26
C THR A 3 62.95 26.21 26.40
N ILE A 4 61.99 25.33 26.11
CA ILE A 4 61.43 24.37 27.08
C ILE A 4 61.30 22.99 26.41
N PRO A 5 61.99 21.94 26.88
CA PRO A 5 61.87 20.59 26.36
C PRO A 5 60.79 19.80 27.13
N THR A 6 59.95 19.02 26.43
CA THR A 6 59.03 18.07 27.07
C THR A 6 59.30 16.64 26.62
N ARG A 7 59.35 15.77 27.63
CA ARG A 7 59.87 14.39 27.63
C ARG A 7 59.04 13.43 26.78
N ARG A 8 59.70 12.52 26.06
CA ARG A 8 59.08 11.36 25.39
C ARG A 8 58.81 10.23 26.40
N PRO A 9 57.61 9.65 26.47
CA PRO A 9 57.41 8.32 27.04
C PRO A 9 57.46 7.20 25.97
N PRO A 10 57.80 5.96 26.37
CA PRO A 10 58.32 4.92 25.48
C PRO A 10 57.22 4.19 24.68
N ARG A 11 57.39 4.18 23.36
CA ARG A 11 56.52 3.58 22.32
C ARG A 11 56.41 2.04 22.34
N GLN A 12 56.86 1.38 23.40
CA GLN A 12 57.17 -0.06 23.35
C GLN A 12 56.24 -0.95 24.19
N ARG A 13 55.38 -0.38 25.04
CA ARG A 13 54.36 -1.14 25.79
C ARG A 13 52.95 -1.04 25.21
N LEU A 14 52.73 -0.18 24.21
CA LEU A 14 51.43 0.03 23.58
C LEU A 14 51.09 -0.98 22.47
N ARG A 15 52.08 -1.74 21.98
CA ARG A 15 51.89 -2.73 20.91
C ARG A 15 51.40 -4.10 21.40
N LEU A 16 51.42 -4.37 22.70
CA LEU A 16 51.06 -5.69 23.24
C LEU A 16 49.60 -5.84 23.68
N CYS A 17 48.84 -4.74 23.82
CA CYS A 17 47.42 -4.83 24.22
C CYS A 17 46.43 -4.77 23.04
N LEU A 18 46.88 -4.43 21.83
CA LEU A 18 46.01 -4.34 20.64
C LEU A 18 45.80 -5.68 19.92
N ALA A 19 46.64 -6.69 20.16
CA ALA A 19 46.49 -8.01 19.54
C ALA A 19 45.46 -8.91 20.26
N GLY A 20 45.14 -8.63 21.54
CA GLY A 20 44.22 -9.44 22.34
C GLY A 20 42.73 -9.08 22.19
N ILE A 21 42.42 -7.90 21.65
CA ILE A 21 41.03 -7.42 21.48
C ILE A 21 40.48 -7.80 20.08
N LEU A 22 41.34 -8.16 19.12
CA LEU A 22 40.94 -8.41 17.72
C LEU A 22 40.51 -9.85 17.40
N ILE A 23 40.59 -10.81 18.34
CA ILE A 23 40.30 -12.23 18.06
C ILE A 23 38.88 -12.66 18.50
N VAL A 24 38.17 -11.87 19.31
CA VAL A 24 36.85 -12.26 19.86
C VAL A 24 35.66 -11.66 19.08
N ALA A 25 35.90 -10.72 18.16
CA ALA A 25 34.83 -10.00 17.45
C ALA A 25 34.40 -10.61 16.10
N SER A 26 34.87 -11.81 15.75
CA SER A 26 34.72 -12.39 14.40
C SER A 26 33.73 -13.54 14.26
N LEU A 27 32.93 -13.86 15.29
CA LEU A 27 31.88 -14.88 15.16
C LEU A 27 30.48 -14.25 15.21
N ALA A 28 29.69 -14.58 14.17
CA ALA A 28 28.25 -14.36 14.01
C ALA A 28 27.81 -13.07 13.30
N THR A 29 28.10 -13.00 12.00
CA THR A 29 27.22 -12.30 11.03
C THR A 29 26.94 -13.25 9.86
N THR A 30 26.11 -14.26 10.11
CA THR A 30 25.47 -15.00 9.01
C THR A 30 24.24 -14.21 8.58
N PRO A 31 24.18 -13.66 7.35
CA PRO A 31 22.92 -13.13 6.85
C PRO A 31 21.95 -14.30 6.74
N VAL A 32 20.92 -14.33 7.59
CA VAL A 32 19.75 -15.17 7.36
C VAL A 32 19.05 -14.59 6.14
N THR A 33 19.40 -15.11 4.97
CA THR A 33 18.62 -14.91 3.74
C THR A 33 17.42 -15.85 3.83
N GLY A 34 16.49 -15.53 4.72
CA GLY A 34 15.17 -16.13 4.76
C GLY A 34 14.38 -15.66 3.56
N GLY A 35 14.62 -16.28 2.40
CA GLY A 35 13.80 -16.12 1.22
C GLY A 35 12.43 -16.73 1.49
N ALA A 36 11.54 -15.98 2.13
CA ALA A 36 10.12 -16.28 2.06
C ALA A 36 9.76 -16.19 0.58
N ALA A 37 9.46 -17.34 -0.03
CA ALA A 37 8.76 -17.35 -1.30
C ALA A 37 7.45 -16.61 -1.06
N GLN A 38 7.40 -15.34 -1.43
CA GLN A 38 6.15 -14.62 -1.53
C GLN A 38 5.41 -15.37 -2.63
N ASN A 39 4.42 -16.16 -2.22
CA ASN A 39 3.46 -16.72 -3.15
C ASN A 39 2.71 -15.51 -3.71
N GLU A 40 3.27 -14.90 -4.76
CA GLU A 40 2.65 -13.78 -5.46
C GLU A 40 1.29 -14.29 -5.91
N LEU A 41 0.24 -13.82 -5.23
CA LEU A 41 -1.13 -14.09 -5.62
C LEU A 41 -1.28 -13.48 -7.00
N GLN A 42 -1.30 -14.35 -8.01
CA GLN A 42 -1.47 -13.94 -9.38
C GLN A 42 -2.86 -13.32 -9.52
N ALA A 43 -2.92 -12.10 -10.08
CA ALA A 43 -4.20 -11.45 -10.32
C ALA A 43 -5.09 -12.36 -11.17
N PRO A 44 -6.40 -12.47 -10.86
CA PRO A 44 -7.31 -13.29 -11.64
C PRO A 44 -7.37 -12.78 -13.08
N ASP A 45 -7.43 -13.71 -14.03
CA ASP A 45 -7.72 -13.37 -15.42
C ASP A 45 -9.20 -12.94 -15.53
N VAL A 46 -9.43 -11.77 -16.11
CA VAL A 46 -10.76 -11.14 -16.20
C VAL A 46 -11.05 -10.73 -17.64
N THR A 47 -12.26 -11.03 -18.09
CA THR A 47 -12.71 -10.69 -19.47
C THR A 47 -13.28 -9.28 -19.58
N ALA A 48 -13.41 -8.55 -18.47
CA ALA A 48 -13.97 -7.22 -18.44
C ALA A 48 -13.01 -6.18 -19.06
N GLN A 49 -13.56 -5.25 -19.84
CA GLN A 49 -12.78 -4.18 -20.49
C GLN A 49 -12.08 -3.25 -19.47
N SER A 50 -12.68 -3.09 -18.29
CA SER A 50 -12.18 -2.30 -17.17
C SER A 50 -12.58 -2.94 -15.84
N VAL A 51 -11.65 -2.91 -14.88
CA VAL A 51 -11.84 -3.43 -13.51
C VAL A 51 -11.12 -2.53 -12.51
N PHE A 52 -11.78 -2.25 -11.39
CA PHE A 52 -11.18 -1.62 -10.23
C PHE A 52 -11.68 -2.34 -8.96
N ALA A 53 -10.75 -2.88 -8.18
CA ALA A 53 -11.05 -3.52 -6.90
C ALA A 53 -10.11 -2.97 -5.84
N PHE A 54 -10.67 -2.62 -4.69
CA PHE A 54 -9.94 -2.06 -3.56
C PHE A 54 -10.53 -2.54 -2.25
N ASN A 55 -9.74 -2.51 -1.19
CA ASN A 55 -10.20 -2.72 0.17
C ASN A 55 -10.83 -1.41 0.68
N PRO A 56 -12.15 -1.37 0.96
CA PRO A 56 -12.80 -0.14 1.39
C PRO A 56 -12.39 0.33 2.79
N ALA A 57 -11.86 -0.56 3.64
CA ALA A 57 -11.41 -0.21 4.98
C ALA A 57 -10.02 0.43 4.99
N THR A 58 -9.12 0.02 4.09
CA THR A 58 -7.73 0.50 4.04
C THR A 58 -7.43 1.43 2.86
N GLY A 59 -8.27 1.43 1.83
CA GLY A 59 -8.02 2.12 0.55
C GLY A 59 -7.01 1.42 -0.35
N GLU A 60 -6.51 0.24 0.03
CA GLU A 60 -5.54 -0.53 -0.76
C GLU A 60 -6.17 -1.00 -2.08
N VAL A 61 -5.54 -0.68 -3.20
CA VAL A 61 -5.94 -1.16 -4.52
C VAL A 61 -5.43 -2.58 -4.72
N ILE A 62 -6.36 -3.52 -4.93
CA ILE A 62 -6.07 -4.96 -5.10
C ILE A 62 -5.91 -5.29 -6.58
N LEU A 63 -6.73 -4.67 -7.45
CA LEU A 63 -6.70 -4.87 -8.90
C LEU A 63 -7.11 -3.58 -9.60
N SER A 64 -6.33 -3.18 -10.61
CA SER A 64 -6.65 -2.04 -11.47
C SER A 64 -6.29 -2.36 -12.91
N HIS A 65 -7.31 -2.47 -13.76
CA HIS A 65 -7.18 -2.69 -15.19
C HIS A 65 -8.06 -1.68 -15.92
N ASN A 66 -7.47 -0.75 -16.68
CA ASN A 66 -8.19 0.34 -17.37
C ASN A 66 -9.19 1.11 -16.49
N ALA A 67 -8.91 1.27 -15.20
CA ALA A 67 -9.87 1.80 -14.22
C ALA A 67 -10.38 3.22 -14.51
N ALA A 68 -9.60 4.03 -15.24
CA ALA A 68 -9.99 5.40 -15.62
C ALA A 68 -10.74 5.50 -16.96
N ALA A 69 -11.03 4.37 -17.62
CA ALA A 69 -11.72 4.35 -18.90
C ALA A 69 -13.17 4.84 -18.76
N ARG A 70 -13.63 5.66 -19.71
CA ARG A 70 -15.03 6.08 -19.79
C ARG A 70 -15.82 5.08 -20.62
N LEU A 71 -16.65 4.29 -19.96
CA LEU A 71 -17.49 3.24 -20.57
C LEU A 71 -18.96 3.43 -20.15
N PRO A 72 -19.93 3.00 -20.96
CA PRO A 72 -21.32 2.88 -20.51
C PRO A 72 -21.39 1.91 -19.32
N ILE A 73 -21.94 2.39 -18.19
CA ILE A 73 -21.97 1.62 -16.93
C ILE A 73 -23.29 0.85 -16.72
N GLY A 74 -24.23 0.95 -17.65
CA GLY A 74 -25.52 0.27 -17.59
C GLY A 74 -26.29 0.57 -16.30
N SER A 75 -26.83 -0.47 -15.66
CA SER A 75 -27.62 -0.30 -14.43
C SER A 75 -26.81 0.09 -13.19
N VAL A 76 -25.47 0.18 -13.25
CA VAL A 76 -24.66 0.72 -12.14
C VAL A 76 -25.03 2.17 -11.84
N THR A 77 -25.56 2.92 -12.82
CA THR A 77 -26.13 4.26 -12.63
C THR A 77 -27.16 4.32 -11.49
N LYS A 78 -27.87 3.23 -11.21
CA LYS A 78 -28.88 3.19 -10.13
C LYS A 78 -28.27 3.45 -8.74
N VAL A 79 -26.97 3.22 -8.54
CA VAL A 79 -26.29 3.58 -7.28
C VAL A 79 -26.28 5.10 -7.08
N ALA A 80 -25.99 5.88 -8.12
CA ALA A 80 -26.04 7.34 -8.05
C ALA A 80 -27.47 7.82 -7.82
N THR A 81 -28.47 7.21 -8.48
CA THR A 81 -29.88 7.50 -8.22
C THR A 81 -30.26 7.23 -6.77
N ALA A 82 -29.86 6.08 -6.22
CA ALA A 82 -30.15 5.74 -4.82
C ALA A 82 -29.56 6.77 -3.84
N LEU A 83 -28.31 7.21 -4.06
CA LEU A 83 -27.69 8.25 -3.22
C LEU A 83 -28.50 9.56 -3.27
N VAL A 84 -28.86 10.04 -4.47
CA VAL A 84 -29.68 11.25 -4.61
C VAL A 84 -31.05 11.07 -3.96
N THR A 85 -31.67 9.90 -4.09
CA THR A 85 -32.94 9.61 -3.42
C THR A 85 -32.81 9.68 -1.89
N LEU A 86 -31.78 9.07 -1.32
CA LEU A 86 -31.53 9.09 0.14
C LEU A 86 -31.22 10.49 0.67
N ASP A 87 -30.65 11.37 -0.16
CA ASP A 87 -30.40 12.77 0.22
C ASP A 87 -31.68 13.62 0.26
N HIS A 88 -32.77 13.18 -0.40
CA HIS A 88 -33.96 14.01 -0.62
C HIS A 88 -35.27 13.41 -0.12
N LEU A 89 -35.33 12.09 0.08
CA LEU A 89 -36.53 11.36 0.47
C LEU A 89 -36.25 10.48 1.68
N GLU A 90 -37.26 10.35 2.54
CA GLU A 90 -37.26 9.39 3.63
C GLU A 90 -37.86 8.05 3.17
N PHE A 91 -37.45 6.96 3.81
CA PHE A 91 -38.02 5.64 3.50
C PHE A 91 -39.52 5.53 3.77
N SER A 92 -40.07 6.41 4.61
CA SER A 92 -41.49 6.50 4.92
C SER A 92 -42.30 7.30 3.90
N ASP A 93 -41.65 7.99 2.96
CA ASP A 93 -42.34 8.80 1.97
C ASP A 93 -43.16 7.92 1.04
N GLN A 94 -44.41 8.32 0.82
CA GLN A 94 -45.31 7.65 -0.09
C GLN A 94 -45.20 8.31 -1.47
N ILE A 95 -44.98 7.49 -2.49
CA ILE A 95 -44.88 7.94 -3.88
C ILE A 95 -46.01 7.30 -4.69
N VAL A 96 -46.71 8.10 -5.48
CA VAL A 96 -47.69 7.62 -6.44
C VAL A 96 -46.95 7.20 -7.71
N ILE A 97 -47.07 5.93 -8.09
CA ILE A 97 -46.52 5.42 -9.35
C ILE A 97 -47.49 5.77 -10.48
N ALA A 98 -47.05 6.63 -11.40
CA ALA A 98 -47.84 6.97 -12.57
C ALA A 98 -47.69 5.89 -13.65
N SER A 99 -48.67 5.78 -14.55
CA SER A 99 -48.57 4.85 -15.69
C SER A 99 -47.34 5.10 -16.55
N SER A 100 -46.86 6.35 -16.63
CA SER A 100 -45.63 6.73 -17.33
C SER A 100 -44.36 6.11 -16.74
N ASP A 101 -44.35 5.80 -15.44
CA ASP A 101 -43.17 5.23 -14.76
C ASP A 101 -43.01 3.73 -15.07
N MET A 102 -44.07 3.10 -15.57
CA MET A 102 -44.14 1.68 -15.90
C MET A 102 -43.76 1.38 -17.35
N VAL A 103 -43.44 2.42 -18.14
CA VAL A 103 -43.08 2.30 -19.56
C VAL A 103 -41.69 2.92 -19.77
N ALA A 104 -40.91 2.34 -20.67
CA ALA A 104 -39.64 2.95 -21.06
C ALA A 104 -39.92 4.28 -21.78
N PRO A 105 -39.22 5.38 -21.46
CA PRO A 105 -39.43 6.65 -22.14
C PRO A 105 -39.18 6.51 -23.65
N GLY A 106 -40.15 6.95 -24.46
CA GLY A 106 -40.06 6.91 -25.93
C GLY A 106 -40.90 5.84 -26.63
N PHE A 107 -41.82 5.16 -25.93
CA PHE A 107 -42.83 4.25 -26.49
C PHE A 107 -44.25 4.70 -26.13
#